data_AF-A0A6V7XHF9-F1
#
_entry.id   AF-A0A6V7XHF9-F1
#
_cell.length_a   1.000
_cell.length_b   1.000
_cell.length_c   1.000
_cell.angle_alpha   90.00
_cell.angle_beta   90.00
_cell.angle_gamma   90.00
#
_symmetry.space_group_name_H-M   'P 1'
#
loop_
_entity.id
_entity.type
_entity.pdbx_description
1 polymer ?
#
loop_
_entity_poly.entity_id
_entity_poly.type
_entity_poly.pdbx_seq_one_letter_code
_entity_poly.pdbx_strand_id
1 'polypeptide(L)'
;MGFLSAERSIIKFGQKRRLSDLTRNNLKMPGSTKTDGITKNKMKKYFLFVVPATTFCLGCWQWKRHIWKTNLIEKIRSGMKEEPIEFPIDDLSQLEQLEYRKVHVKGMYLFQKQFVIRWRGRLDLKENDPQNDNLIQRNWSSTLNNNGAQVITPFKISGTDQVIMINRGWIPAERIEYELNEGRQRKPIEKDITGTVRRSEMPHQFLNNQPNKNIWVYKDLKQMANHCDASPILIDVDKSLFNEGNFEPIGSQTNIALRNQHFNYMLQWFSLSAVTLIMWISKVL
;
A
#
# COMPACT_ATOMS: atom_id res chain seq x y z
N MET A 1 97.16 -13.28 72.22
CA MET A 1 97.81 -14.52 72.72
C MET A 1 97.05 -14.93 73.98
N GLY A 2 96.62 -16.19 74.10
CA GLY A 2 95.85 -16.68 75.27
C GLY A 2 94.39 -17.04 74.98
N PHE A 3 94.01 -18.25 75.40
CA PHE A 3 92.68 -18.86 75.30
C PHE A 3 91.73 -18.42 76.42
N LEU A 4 90.41 -18.54 76.21
CA LEU A 4 89.47 -19.46 76.91
C LEU A 4 88.00 -18.99 76.66
N SER A 5 87.15 -19.85 76.07
CA SER A 5 86.07 -20.63 76.75
C SER A 5 84.80 -19.80 77.03
N ALA A 6 83.55 -20.20 76.76
CA ALA A 6 82.96 -21.38 76.10
C ALA A 6 81.84 -20.89 75.13
N GLU A 7 80.92 -21.64 74.54
CA GLU A 7 80.54 -23.08 74.59
C GLU A 7 79.87 -23.48 73.24
N ARG A 8 79.30 -24.68 73.13
CA ARG A 8 78.34 -25.08 72.09
C ARG A 8 77.33 -26.08 72.65
N SER A 9 76.05 -25.72 72.69
CA SER A 9 74.95 -26.64 73.02
C SER A 9 74.05 -26.92 71.81
N ILE A 10 73.66 -28.19 71.67
CA ILE A 10 73.07 -28.76 70.46
C ILE A 10 71.55 -28.57 70.45
N ILE A 11 71.00 -27.94 69.41
CA ILE A 11 69.56 -27.87 69.19
C ILE A 11 69.04 -29.25 68.74
N LYS A 12 68.21 -29.88 69.59
CA LYS A 12 67.59 -31.17 69.27
C LYS A 12 66.50 -31.04 68.21
N PHE A 13 66.61 -31.84 67.15
CA PHE A 13 65.54 -32.07 66.18
C PHE A 13 64.39 -32.88 66.83
N GLY A 14 63.13 -32.54 66.49
CA GLY A 14 62.04 -33.53 66.53
C GLY A 14 60.70 -33.10 67.12
N GLN A 15 59.80 -32.51 66.30
CA GLN A 15 58.48 -33.11 66.03
C GLN A 15 57.77 -32.37 64.88
N LYS A 16 57.43 -33.10 63.80
CA LYS A 16 56.42 -32.64 62.83
C LYS A 16 55.05 -32.68 63.51
N ARG A 17 54.36 -31.53 63.62
CA ARG A 17 52.90 -31.48 63.78
C ARG A 17 52.29 -30.72 62.61
N ARG A 18 51.11 -31.16 62.16
CA ARG A 18 50.50 -30.75 60.88
C ARG A 18 49.93 -29.33 60.96
N LEU A 19 50.04 -28.60 59.86
CA LEU A 19 49.30 -27.36 59.57
C LEU A 19 47.81 -27.67 59.24
N SER A 20 47.07 -28.30 60.15
CA SER A 20 45.66 -28.67 59.94
C SER A 20 44.65 -27.95 60.83
N ASP A 21 45.10 -27.26 61.88
CA ASP A 21 44.25 -27.00 63.07
C ASP A 21 43.95 -25.51 63.36
N LEU A 22 44.17 -24.58 62.40
CA LEU A 22 44.02 -23.13 62.65
C LEU A 22 43.05 -22.33 61.75
N THR A 23 42.36 -22.94 60.79
CA THR A 23 41.36 -22.21 59.94
C THR A 23 40.07 -23.00 59.66
N ARG A 24 39.60 -23.80 60.64
CA ARG A 24 38.19 -24.21 60.72
C ARG A 24 37.45 -23.33 61.72
N ASN A 25 36.92 -22.20 61.26
CA ASN A 25 35.60 -21.66 61.57
C ASN A 25 35.36 -20.30 60.90
N ASN A 26 34.14 -20.09 60.41
CA ASN A 26 33.57 -18.77 60.03
C ASN A 26 34.10 -18.04 58.77
N LEU A 27 34.27 -18.75 57.65
CA LEU A 27 34.00 -18.18 56.32
C LEU A 27 32.76 -18.83 55.69
N LYS A 28 31.61 -18.55 56.31
CA LYS A 28 30.30 -18.88 55.76
C LYS A 28 29.96 -17.83 54.69
N MET A 29 30.37 -18.09 53.45
CA MET A 29 30.00 -17.25 52.31
C MET A 29 28.49 -16.99 52.34
N PRO A 30 28.00 -15.73 52.34
CA PRO A 30 26.57 -15.47 52.28
C PRO A 30 26.06 -16.08 50.98
N GLY A 31 25.10 -17.00 51.11
CA GLY A 31 24.72 -17.88 50.01
C GLY A 31 24.20 -17.08 48.81
N SER A 32 24.57 -17.53 47.61
CA SER A 32 23.89 -17.14 46.36
C SER A 32 22.38 -17.24 46.59
N THR A 33 21.74 -16.07 46.65
CA THR A 33 20.40 -15.96 47.20
C THR A 33 19.38 -16.59 46.26
N LYS A 34 18.47 -17.42 46.80
CA LYS A 34 17.37 -18.04 46.03
C LYS A 34 16.52 -17.01 45.26
N THR A 35 16.61 -15.72 45.61
CA THR A 35 16.06 -14.59 44.87
C THR A 35 16.40 -14.64 43.38
N ASP A 36 17.63 -14.94 43.00
CA ASP A 36 18.11 -14.82 41.62
C ASP A 36 17.40 -15.82 40.69
N GLY A 37 17.11 -17.02 41.18
CA GLY A 37 16.28 -17.99 40.47
C GLY A 37 14.82 -17.52 40.31
N ILE A 38 14.28 -16.84 41.33
CA ILE A 38 12.90 -16.36 41.36
C ILE A 38 12.71 -15.13 40.46
N THR A 39 13.61 -14.14 40.50
CA THR A 39 13.60 -13.00 39.56
C THR A 39 13.88 -13.45 38.14
N LYS A 40 14.86 -14.35 37.90
CA LYS A 40 15.16 -14.86 36.56
C LYS A 40 13.99 -15.68 35.97
N ASN A 41 13.23 -16.42 36.80
CA ASN A 41 11.99 -17.05 36.35
C ASN A 41 10.84 -16.05 36.13
N LYS A 42 10.65 -15.03 36.98
CA LYS A 42 9.69 -13.94 36.71
C LYS A 42 10.00 -13.23 35.40
N MET A 43 11.27 -12.87 35.15
CA MET A 43 11.71 -12.24 33.90
C MET A 43 11.44 -13.13 32.68
N LYS A 44 11.70 -14.44 32.76
CA LYS A 44 11.32 -15.40 31.69
C LYS A 44 9.81 -15.45 31.44
N LYS A 45 8.99 -15.41 32.50
CA LYS A 45 7.52 -15.37 32.40
C LYS A 45 7.04 -14.11 31.66
N TYR A 46 7.57 -12.93 31.99
CA TYR A 46 7.25 -11.70 31.27
C TYR A 46 7.78 -11.68 29.82
N PHE A 47 8.99 -12.19 29.58
CA PHE A 47 9.54 -12.31 28.23
C PHE A 47 8.69 -13.20 27.32
N LEU A 48 8.19 -14.33 27.82
CA LEU A 48 7.30 -15.22 27.07
C LEU A 48 5.95 -14.57 26.74
N PHE A 49 5.48 -13.58 27.53
CA PHE A 49 4.24 -12.84 27.27
C PHE A 49 4.37 -11.80 26.13
N VAL A 50 5.59 -11.42 25.74
CA VAL A 50 5.82 -10.44 24.66
C VAL A 50 5.23 -10.92 23.33
N VAL A 51 5.27 -12.23 23.05
CA VAL A 51 4.74 -12.82 21.81
C VAL A 51 3.21 -12.70 21.70
N PRO A 52 2.38 -13.18 22.66
CA PRO A 52 0.94 -12.98 22.59
C PRO A 52 0.53 -11.50 22.61
N ALA A 53 1.24 -10.66 23.37
CA ALA A 53 0.97 -9.22 23.40
C ALA A 53 1.24 -8.52 22.06
N THR A 54 2.41 -8.75 21.44
CA THR A 54 2.75 -8.13 20.14
C THR A 54 1.85 -8.62 19.01
N THR A 55 1.53 -9.91 18.97
CA THR A 55 0.60 -10.48 17.98
C THR A 55 -0.84 -9.95 18.17
N PHE A 56 -1.28 -9.73 19.41
CA PHE A 56 -2.56 -9.05 19.69
C PHE A 56 -2.57 -7.61 19.18
N CYS A 57 -1.53 -6.83 19.47
CA CYS A 57 -1.39 -5.45 18.97
C CYS A 57 -1.40 -5.37 17.44
N LEU A 58 -0.73 -6.33 16.76
CA LEU A 58 -0.78 -6.45 15.29
C LEU A 58 -2.19 -6.79 14.79
N GLY A 59 -2.93 -7.67 15.47
CA GLY A 59 -4.33 -7.98 15.19
C GLY A 59 -5.23 -6.74 15.30
N CYS A 60 -5.12 -5.98 16.40
CA CYS A 60 -5.85 -4.72 16.59
C CYS A 60 -5.52 -3.66 15.53
N TRP A 61 -4.25 -3.56 15.12
CA TRP A 61 -3.83 -2.66 14.04
C TRP A 61 -4.42 -3.07 12.69
N GLN A 62 -4.41 -4.37 12.34
CA GLN A 62 -5.04 -4.88 11.12
C GLN A 62 -6.55 -4.64 11.11
N TRP A 63 -7.24 -4.82 12.24
CA TRP A 63 -8.67 -4.51 12.40
C TRP A 63 -8.97 -3.03 12.11
N LYS A 64 -8.25 -2.10 12.77
CA LYS A 64 -8.39 -0.65 12.53
C LYS A 64 -8.08 -0.29 11.07
N ARG A 65 -7.07 -0.93 10.47
CA ARG A 65 -6.68 -0.73 9.07
C ARG A 65 -7.72 -1.28 8.08
N HIS A 66 -8.38 -2.38 8.43
CA HIS A 66 -9.47 -2.98 7.66
C HIS A 66 -10.71 -2.09 7.65
N ILE A 67 -11.20 -1.66 8.83
CA ILE A 67 -12.35 -0.75 8.94
C ILE A 67 -12.11 0.56 8.18
N TRP A 68 -10.95 1.19 8.34
CA TRP A 68 -10.62 2.41 7.59
C TRP A 68 -10.73 2.20 6.07
N LYS A 69 -10.32 1.02 5.59
CA LYS A 69 -10.33 0.68 4.17
C LYS A 69 -11.73 0.32 3.66
N THR A 70 -12.56 -0.38 4.44
CA THR A 70 -13.96 -0.67 4.07
C THR A 70 -14.77 0.61 4.00
N ASN A 71 -14.65 1.50 4.99
CA ASN A 71 -15.37 2.76 5.01
C ASN A 71 -14.96 3.67 3.83
N LEU A 72 -13.68 3.63 3.43
CA LEU A 72 -13.22 4.32 2.22
C LEU A 72 -13.80 3.72 0.93
N ILE A 73 -13.85 2.39 0.82
CA ILE A 73 -14.49 1.69 -0.31
C ILE A 73 -15.98 2.03 -0.39
N GLU A 74 -16.68 2.05 0.74
CA GLU A 74 -18.10 2.37 0.82
C GLU A 74 -18.38 3.82 0.42
N LYS A 75 -17.60 4.79 0.92
CA LYS A 75 -17.70 6.20 0.51
C LYS A 75 -17.46 6.39 -0.99
N ILE A 76 -16.50 5.66 -1.57
CA ILE A 76 -16.25 5.68 -3.02
C ILE A 76 -17.44 5.06 -3.76
N ARG A 77 -17.96 3.91 -3.29
CA ARG A 77 -19.13 3.23 -3.88
C ARG A 77 -20.42 4.06 -3.79
N SER A 78 -20.62 4.87 -2.75
CA SER A 78 -21.79 5.76 -2.65
C SER A 78 -21.68 6.92 -3.64
N GLY A 79 -20.54 7.63 -3.68
CA GLY A 79 -20.34 8.77 -4.58
C GLY A 79 -20.46 8.43 -6.08
N MET A 80 -20.13 7.19 -6.46
CA MET A 80 -20.33 6.66 -7.81
C MET A 80 -21.77 6.18 -8.10
N LYS A 81 -22.61 5.97 -7.08
CA LYS A 81 -24.03 5.59 -7.22
C LYS A 81 -24.97 6.80 -7.19
N GLU A 82 -24.58 7.86 -6.50
CA GLU A 82 -25.30 9.14 -6.50
C GLU A 82 -25.39 9.74 -7.91
N GLU A 83 -26.47 10.46 -8.21
CA GLU A 83 -26.74 11.05 -9.53
C GLU A 83 -25.62 12.02 -9.97
N PRO A 84 -25.31 12.15 -11.27
CA PRO A 84 -24.30 13.09 -11.75
C PRO A 84 -24.65 14.54 -11.38
N ILE A 85 -23.67 15.31 -10.93
CA ILE A 85 -23.81 16.76 -10.76
C ILE A 85 -23.30 17.49 -12.00
N GLU A 86 -23.81 18.69 -12.29
CA GLU A 86 -23.22 19.58 -13.28
C GLU A 86 -21.75 19.89 -12.92
N PHE A 87 -20.87 19.97 -13.92
CA PHE A 87 -19.46 20.29 -13.69
C PHE A 87 -19.32 21.73 -13.14
N PRO A 88 -18.65 21.93 -11.99
CA PRO A 88 -18.50 23.26 -11.39
C PRO A 88 -17.47 24.11 -12.16
N ILE A 89 -17.95 24.77 -13.21
CA ILE A 89 -17.17 25.67 -14.08
C ILE A 89 -16.53 26.82 -13.28
N ASP A 90 -17.29 27.38 -12.34
CA ASP A 90 -16.91 28.61 -11.62
C ASP A 90 -15.86 28.38 -10.51
N ASP A 91 -15.80 27.17 -9.94
CA ASP A 91 -14.89 26.82 -8.85
C ASP A 91 -14.28 25.42 -9.01
N LEU A 92 -13.17 25.38 -9.76
CA LEU A 92 -12.39 24.19 -9.99
C LEU A 92 -11.74 23.62 -8.71
N SER A 93 -11.68 24.36 -7.59
CA SER A 93 -11.09 23.87 -6.34
C SER A 93 -11.94 22.77 -5.68
N GLN A 94 -13.25 22.78 -5.93
CA GLN A 94 -14.19 21.78 -5.43
C GLN A 94 -13.92 20.39 -6.03
N LEU A 95 -13.34 20.33 -7.24
CA LEU A 95 -13.07 19.08 -7.95
C LEU A 95 -12.08 18.16 -7.22
N GLU A 96 -11.19 18.71 -6.37
CA GLU A 96 -10.35 17.88 -5.51
C GLU A 96 -11.16 17.10 -4.48
N GLN A 97 -12.28 17.66 -4.00
CA GLN A 97 -13.18 17.04 -3.03
C GLN A 97 -14.16 16.06 -3.69
N LEU A 98 -14.44 16.27 -4.99
CA LEU A 98 -15.32 15.46 -5.83
C LEU A 98 -14.65 14.21 -6.42
N GLU A 99 -13.46 13.80 -5.96
CA GLU A 99 -12.84 12.55 -6.41
C GLU A 99 -13.81 11.37 -6.20
N TYR A 100 -14.03 10.57 -7.25
CA TYR A 100 -15.03 9.49 -7.33
C TYR A 100 -16.50 9.91 -7.41
N ARG A 101 -16.80 11.22 -7.47
CA ARG A 101 -18.15 11.71 -7.79
C ARG A 101 -18.38 11.71 -9.30
N LYS A 102 -19.61 11.42 -9.72
CA LYS A 102 -20.04 11.57 -11.11
C LYS A 102 -20.35 13.04 -11.42
N VAL A 103 -19.82 13.51 -12.54
CA VAL A 103 -20.07 14.83 -13.10
C VAL A 103 -20.58 14.70 -14.54
N HIS A 104 -21.39 15.68 -14.94
CA HIS A 104 -21.88 15.88 -16.30
C HIS A 104 -21.19 17.10 -16.90
N VAL A 105 -20.71 17.00 -18.14
CA VAL A 105 -20.01 18.10 -18.82
C VAL A 105 -20.25 18.06 -20.33
N LYS A 106 -20.60 19.22 -20.89
CA LYS A 106 -20.83 19.40 -22.33
C LYS A 106 -19.71 20.27 -22.95
N GLY A 107 -19.27 19.91 -24.16
CA GLY A 107 -18.13 20.57 -24.78
C GLY A 107 -17.60 19.85 -26.02
N MET A 108 -16.37 20.15 -26.44
CA MET A 108 -15.77 19.65 -27.69
C MET A 108 -14.43 18.95 -27.46
N TYR A 109 -14.24 17.78 -28.06
CA TYR A 109 -12.96 17.06 -28.03
C TYR A 109 -11.89 17.71 -28.92
N LEU A 110 -10.68 17.87 -28.37
CA LEU A 110 -9.49 18.41 -29.04
C LEU A 110 -8.50 17.28 -29.38
N PHE A 111 -8.86 16.47 -30.39
CA PHE A 111 -8.14 15.25 -30.76
C PHE A 111 -6.64 15.45 -31.07
N GLN A 112 -6.25 16.59 -31.64
CA GLN A 112 -4.86 16.91 -32.00
C GLN A 112 -3.88 16.78 -30.81
N LYS A 113 -4.34 17.14 -29.60
CA LYS A 113 -3.55 17.11 -28.37
C LYS A 113 -3.78 15.82 -27.55
N GLN A 114 -4.31 14.74 -28.14
CA GLN A 114 -4.63 13.53 -27.36
C GLN A 114 -3.41 12.68 -26.97
N PHE A 115 -3.53 12.07 -25.81
CA PHE A 115 -2.56 11.22 -25.14
C PHE A 115 -2.99 9.74 -25.22
N VAL A 116 -2.01 8.84 -25.39
CA VAL A 116 -2.24 7.39 -25.38
C VAL A 116 -1.30 6.76 -24.34
N ILE A 117 -1.86 6.32 -23.22
CA ILE A 117 -1.09 5.70 -22.12
C ILE A 117 -1.09 4.20 -22.34
N ARG A 118 0.07 3.64 -22.67
CA ARG A 118 0.25 2.23 -23.02
C ARG A 118 0.31 1.34 -21.77
N TRP A 119 0.31 0.02 -21.97
CA TRP A 119 0.43 -1.00 -20.90
C TRP A 119 -0.72 -0.99 -19.91
N ARG A 120 -1.92 -0.61 -20.38
CA ARG A 120 -3.15 -0.61 -19.57
C ARG A 120 -3.93 -1.89 -19.88
N GLY A 121 -4.22 -2.67 -18.86
CA GLY A 121 -5.08 -3.84 -18.98
C GLY A 121 -6.54 -3.44 -19.15
N ARG A 122 -7.34 -4.25 -19.86
CA ARG A 122 -8.80 -4.09 -19.87
C ARG A 122 -9.37 -4.42 -18.49
N LEU A 123 -10.37 -3.66 -18.08
CA LEU A 123 -11.19 -3.85 -16.89
C LEU A 123 -12.62 -4.12 -17.34
N ASP A 124 -12.84 -5.28 -17.96
CA ASP A 124 -14.16 -5.83 -18.18
C ASP A 124 -14.67 -6.47 -16.88
N LEU A 125 -15.61 -5.78 -16.22
CA LEU A 125 -16.35 -6.36 -15.10
C LEU A 125 -17.20 -7.51 -15.64
N LYS A 126 -16.82 -8.77 -15.34
CA LYS A 126 -17.77 -9.88 -15.41
C LYS A 126 -18.81 -9.67 -14.31
N GLU A 127 -19.93 -9.07 -14.70
CA GLU A 127 -20.92 -8.48 -13.79
C GLU A 127 -21.65 -9.50 -12.89
N ASN A 128 -21.48 -10.81 -13.13
CA ASN A 128 -22.19 -11.91 -12.46
C ASN A 128 -21.27 -13.11 -12.06
N ASP A 129 -20.05 -12.86 -11.57
CA ASP A 129 -19.23 -13.93 -10.98
C ASP A 129 -19.17 -13.83 -9.43
N PRO A 130 -20.00 -14.58 -8.70
CA PRO A 130 -20.04 -14.53 -7.23
C PRO A 130 -18.80 -15.13 -6.55
N GLN A 131 -17.86 -15.76 -7.28
CA GLN A 131 -16.57 -16.18 -6.73
C GLN A 131 -15.50 -15.07 -6.83
N ASN A 132 -15.76 -14.01 -7.61
CA ASN A 132 -14.87 -12.86 -7.80
C ASN A 132 -15.00 -11.76 -6.73
N ASP A 133 -15.60 -12.08 -5.56
CA ASP A 133 -15.56 -11.22 -4.37
C ASP A 133 -14.10 -10.98 -3.91
N ASN A 134 -13.20 -11.91 -4.27
CA ASN A 134 -11.79 -11.61 -4.47
C ASN A 134 -11.58 -10.81 -5.77
N LEU A 135 -11.64 -9.47 -5.69
CA LEU A 135 -11.11 -8.51 -6.70
C LEU A 135 -9.56 -8.59 -6.85
N ILE A 136 -9.00 -9.77 -6.62
CA ILE A 136 -7.59 -10.16 -6.58
C ILE A 136 -7.33 -11.29 -7.60
N GLN A 137 -8.23 -11.48 -8.57
CA GLN A 137 -7.86 -12.02 -9.88
C GLN A 137 -8.22 -11.03 -10.99
N ARG A 138 -7.68 -9.80 -10.83
CA ARG A 138 -7.24 -9.00 -11.97
C ARG A 138 -6.32 -9.90 -12.79
N ASN A 139 -6.88 -10.51 -13.82
CA ASN A 139 -6.17 -11.45 -14.67
C ASN A 139 -5.07 -10.70 -15.43
N TRP A 140 -3.86 -10.71 -14.85
CA TRP A 140 -2.63 -10.92 -15.62
C TRP A 140 -2.68 -12.34 -16.19
N SER A 141 -3.73 -12.63 -16.96
CA SER A 141 -3.75 -13.81 -17.80
C SER A 141 -2.76 -13.52 -18.90
N SER A 142 -1.77 -14.38 -19.03
CA SER A 142 -0.82 -14.43 -20.15
C SER A 142 -1.48 -14.77 -21.50
N THR A 143 -2.81 -14.71 -21.59
CA THR A 143 -3.52 -14.60 -22.86
C THR A 143 -3.16 -13.26 -23.49
N LEU A 144 -2.38 -13.31 -24.57
CA LEU A 144 -1.52 -12.25 -25.11
C LEU A 144 -2.22 -10.91 -25.49
N ASN A 145 -3.55 -10.84 -25.44
CA ASN A 145 -4.35 -9.75 -26.01
C ASN A 145 -4.97 -8.78 -24.96
N ASN A 146 -4.66 -8.93 -23.66
CA ASN A 146 -5.22 -8.02 -22.64
C ASN A 146 -4.39 -6.74 -22.39
N ASN A 147 -3.22 -6.61 -23.03
CA ASN A 147 -2.46 -5.36 -23.02
C ASN A 147 -3.05 -4.40 -24.06
N GLY A 148 -3.37 -3.19 -23.62
CA GLY A 148 -3.84 -2.11 -24.49
C GLY A 148 -3.38 -0.75 -23.99
N ALA A 149 -4.15 0.28 -24.29
CA ALA A 149 -3.89 1.65 -23.85
C ALA A 149 -5.16 2.35 -23.36
N GLN A 150 -4.99 3.40 -22.56
CA GLN A 150 -6.06 4.37 -22.27
C GLN A 150 -5.86 5.62 -23.12
N VAL A 151 -6.94 6.10 -23.75
CA VAL A 151 -6.96 7.30 -24.58
C VAL A 151 -7.51 8.47 -23.77
N ILE A 152 -6.69 9.52 -23.63
CA ILE A 152 -7.07 10.74 -22.91
C ILE A 152 -7.03 11.89 -23.89
N THR A 153 -8.17 12.52 -24.12
CA THR A 153 -8.33 13.61 -25.08
C THR A 153 -8.69 14.88 -24.33
N PRO A 154 -7.98 16.01 -24.53
CA PRO A 154 -8.40 17.29 -23.98
C PRO A 154 -9.77 17.71 -24.53
N PHE A 155 -10.54 18.42 -23.72
CA PHE A 155 -11.94 18.73 -23.96
C PHE A 155 -12.22 20.16 -23.55
N LYS A 156 -12.63 21.00 -24.51
CA LYS A 156 -13.01 22.39 -24.26
C LYS A 156 -14.46 22.43 -23.78
N ILE A 157 -14.71 22.97 -22.59
CA ILE A 157 -16.05 23.06 -22.01
C ILE A 157 -16.87 24.11 -22.77
N SER A 158 -18.11 23.78 -23.12
CA SER A 158 -18.99 24.68 -23.87
C SER A 158 -19.30 25.96 -23.07
N GLY A 159 -19.37 27.10 -23.74
CA GLY A 159 -19.58 28.40 -23.09
C GLY A 159 -18.37 28.99 -22.35
N THR A 160 -17.21 28.33 -22.38
CA THR A 160 -15.99 28.80 -21.68
C THR A 160 -14.73 28.62 -22.52
N ASP A 161 -13.62 29.20 -22.08
CA ASP A 161 -12.27 28.89 -22.59
C ASP A 161 -11.52 27.82 -21.76
N GLN A 162 -12.18 27.20 -20.77
CA GLN A 162 -11.57 26.14 -19.97
C GLN A 162 -11.43 24.85 -20.78
N VAL A 163 -10.26 24.23 -20.70
CA VAL A 163 -9.97 22.90 -21.24
C VAL A 163 -9.66 21.96 -20.09
N ILE A 164 -10.31 20.80 -20.06
CA ILE A 164 -10.07 19.71 -19.11
C ILE A 164 -9.61 18.46 -19.85
N MET A 165 -9.17 17.42 -19.14
CA MET A 165 -8.82 16.14 -19.76
C MET A 165 -9.92 15.11 -19.54
N ILE A 166 -10.23 14.35 -20.59
CA ILE A 166 -11.24 13.29 -20.54
C ILE A 166 -10.60 11.98 -20.99
N ASN A 167 -10.56 11.00 -20.08
CA ASN A 167 -10.17 9.63 -20.38
C ASN A 167 -11.36 8.90 -21.01
N ARG A 168 -11.36 8.85 -22.35
CA ARG A 168 -12.37 8.18 -23.17
C ARG A 168 -12.46 6.67 -22.87
N GLY A 169 -11.39 6.08 -22.34
CA GLY A 169 -11.36 4.68 -21.92
C GLY A 169 -10.27 3.86 -22.61
N TRP A 170 -10.47 2.54 -22.63
CA TRP A 170 -9.47 1.56 -23.07
C TRP A 170 -9.59 1.20 -24.56
N ILE A 171 -8.47 1.02 -25.23
CA ILE A 171 -8.34 0.48 -26.58
C ILE A 171 -7.40 -0.73 -26.60
N PRO A 172 -7.60 -1.71 -27.50
CA PRO A 172 -6.70 -2.85 -27.66
C PRO A 172 -5.39 -2.42 -28.35
N ALA A 173 -4.33 -3.23 -28.23
CA ALA A 173 -2.98 -2.88 -28.67
C ALA A 173 -2.89 -2.50 -30.15
N GLU A 174 -3.62 -3.20 -31.01
CA GLU A 174 -3.68 -3.04 -32.46
C GLU A 174 -4.22 -1.67 -32.87
N ARG A 175 -4.91 -0.97 -31.96
CA ARG A 175 -5.50 0.35 -32.19
C ARG A 175 -4.62 1.51 -31.70
N ILE A 176 -3.51 1.23 -31.02
CA ILE A 176 -2.63 2.26 -30.44
C ILE A 176 -2.06 3.18 -31.52
N GLU A 177 -1.57 2.60 -32.63
CA GLU A 177 -0.97 3.36 -33.73
C GLU A 177 -2.02 4.23 -34.44
N TYR A 178 -3.21 3.67 -34.69
CA TYR A 178 -4.33 4.40 -35.28
C TYR A 178 -4.75 5.62 -34.43
N GLU A 179 -4.87 5.49 -33.10
CA GLU A 179 -5.21 6.64 -32.25
C GLU A 179 -4.05 7.65 -32.10
N LEU A 180 -2.79 7.22 -32.25
CA LEU A 180 -1.64 8.13 -32.27
C LEU A 180 -1.54 8.95 -33.58
N ASN A 181 -2.04 8.40 -34.69
CA ASN A 181 -1.94 8.96 -36.03
C ASN A 181 -3.28 9.57 -36.50
N GLU A 182 -4.15 8.77 -37.11
CA GLU A 182 -5.44 9.20 -37.68
C GLU A 182 -6.40 9.72 -36.60
N GLY A 183 -6.37 9.13 -35.40
CA GLY A 183 -7.17 9.56 -34.26
C GLY A 183 -6.96 11.04 -33.90
N ARG A 184 -5.74 11.57 -34.06
CA ARG A 184 -5.41 12.98 -33.82
C ARG A 184 -5.93 13.93 -34.90
N GLN A 185 -6.18 13.43 -36.11
CA GLN A 185 -6.63 14.21 -37.27
C GLN A 185 -8.15 14.35 -37.34
N ARG A 186 -8.88 13.66 -36.45
CA ARG A 186 -10.33 13.82 -36.30
C ARG A 186 -10.70 15.27 -36.05
N LYS A 187 -11.72 15.77 -36.75
CA LYS A 187 -12.31 17.09 -36.49
C LYS A 187 -12.84 17.16 -35.05
N PRO A 188 -12.85 18.33 -34.40
CA PRO A 188 -13.52 18.50 -33.11
C PRO A 188 -14.99 18.06 -33.19
N ILE A 189 -15.44 17.31 -32.20
CA ILE A 189 -16.82 16.79 -32.09
C ILE A 189 -17.39 17.31 -30.78
N GLU A 190 -18.55 17.97 -30.84
CA GLU A 190 -19.33 18.31 -29.65
C GLU A 190 -19.92 17.03 -29.04
N LYS A 191 -19.73 16.84 -27.73
CA LYS A 191 -20.29 15.73 -26.97
C LYS A 191 -20.82 16.21 -25.65
N ASP A 192 -21.82 15.46 -25.20
CA ASP A 192 -22.28 15.45 -23.83
C ASP A 192 -21.68 14.22 -23.12
N ILE A 193 -21.13 14.41 -21.92
CA ILE A 193 -20.27 13.43 -21.24
C ILE A 193 -20.59 13.35 -19.76
N THR A 194 -21.06 12.18 -19.34
CA THR A 194 -21.11 11.78 -17.93
C THR A 194 -19.86 10.97 -17.58
N GLY A 195 -19.16 11.32 -16.51
CA GLY A 195 -17.97 10.61 -16.07
C GLY A 195 -17.62 10.86 -14.61
N THR A 196 -16.59 10.17 -14.13
CA THR A 196 -16.15 10.21 -12.73
C THR A 196 -14.88 11.05 -12.60
N VAL A 197 -14.85 12.00 -11.67
CA VAL A 197 -13.64 12.81 -11.42
C VAL A 197 -12.52 11.95 -10.81
N ARG A 198 -11.31 12.06 -11.35
CA ARG A 198 -10.12 11.31 -10.92
C ARG A 198 -8.94 12.23 -10.67
N ARG A 199 -8.19 11.93 -9.60
CA ARG A 199 -6.91 12.56 -9.31
C ARG A 199 -5.78 11.95 -10.14
N SER A 200 -4.63 12.63 -10.10
CA SER A 200 -3.36 12.17 -10.64
C SER A 200 -2.95 10.80 -10.08
N GLU A 201 -2.40 9.97 -10.95
CA GLU A 201 -1.73 8.73 -10.54
C GLU A 201 -0.39 9.07 -9.86
N MET A 202 0.05 8.19 -8.95
CA MET A 202 1.38 8.29 -8.36
C MET A 202 2.46 7.97 -9.42
N PRO A 203 3.62 8.64 -9.39
CA PRO A 203 4.73 8.32 -10.28
C PRO A 203 5.16 6.86 -10.19
N HIS A 204 5.49 6.26 -11.33
CA HIS A 204 6.06 4.92 -11.37
C HIS A 204 7.52 4.95 -10.90
N GLN A 205 7.93 3.99 -10.06
CA GLN A 205 9.26 4.03 -9.39
C GLN A 205 10.46 3.93 -10.34
N PHE A 206 10.27 3.34 -11.53
CA PHE A 206 11.35 3.04 -12.48
C PHE A 206 11.22 3.73 -13.85
N LEU A 207 10.06 4.33 -14.14
CA LEU A 207 9.69 4.80 -15.48
C LEU A 207 9.08 6.19 -15.37
N ASN A 208 9.65 7.14 -16.11
CA ASN A 208 9.18 8.52 -16.15
C ASN A 208 8.43 8.81 -17.44
N ASN A 209 7.45 9.71 -17.37
CA ASN A 209 6.82 10.29 -18.56
C ASN A 209 7.87 11.06 -19.38
N GLN A 210 7.69 11.11 -20.71
CA GLN A 210 8.53 11.89 -21.62
C GLN A 210 7.63 12.83 -22.45
N PRO A 211 7.20 13.98 -21.89
CA PRO A 211 6.26 14.90 -22.55
C PRO A 211 6.74 15.35 -23.93
N ASN A 212 8.04 15.61 -24.10
CA ASN A 212 8.65 16.05 -25.37
C ASN A 212 8.51 15.03 -26.50
N LYS A 213 8.33 13.74 -26.18
CA LYS A 213 8.07 12.67 -27.15
C LYS A 213 6.60 12.21 -27.15
N ASN A 214 5.77 12.84 -26.34
CA ASN A 214 4.38 12.45 -26.07
C ASN A 214 4.24 10.98 -25.63
N ILE A 215 5.20 10.48 -24.83
CA ILE A 215 5.20 9.12 -24.27
C ILE A 215 4.81 9.19 -22.79
N TRP A 216 3.70 8.53 -22.44
CA TRP A 216 3.10 8.60 -21.11
C TRP A 216 2.93 7.19 -20.52
N VAL A 217 3.37 7.05 -19.28
CA VAL A 217 3.38 5.80 -18.50
C VAL A 217 2.32 5.84 -17.39
N TYR A 218 2.14 7.00 -16.75
CA TYR A 218 1.15 7.24 -15.69
C TYR A 218 0.44 8.59 -15.87
N LYS A 219 -0.79 8.68 -15.36
CA LYS A 219 -1.66 9.89 -15.45
C LYS A 219 -1.18 10.99 -14.51
N ASP A 220 -0.09 11.70 -14.86
CA ASP A 220 0.32 12.94 -14.19
C ASP A 220 -0.48 14.13 -14.73
N LEU A 221 -1.49 14.57 -13.99
CA LEU A 221 -2.38 15.62 -14.48
C LEU A 221 -1.70 16.98 -14.60
N LYS A 222 -0.64 17.26 -13.83
CA LYS A 222 0.07 18.55 -13.90
C LYS A 222 0.96 18.58 -15.14
N GLN A 223 1.72 17.51 -15.40
CA GLN A 223 2.52 17.41 -16.61
C GLN A 223 1.66 17.36 -17.88
N MET A 224 0.55 16.62 -17.85
CA MET A 224 -0.36 16.53 -19.01
C MET A 224 -1.08 17.85 -19.27
N ALA A 225 -1.59 18.52 -18.23
CA ALA A 225 -2.18 19.86 -18.31
C ALA A 225 -1.23 20.86 -19.00
N ASN A 226 0.00 20.95 -18.50
CA ASN A 226 1.03 21.84 -19.04
C ASN A 226 1.43 21.51 -20.48
N HIS A 227 1.25 20.25 -20.94
CA HIS A 227 1.54 19.85 -22.31
C HIS A 227 0.40 20.17 -23.29
N CYS A 228 -0.84 20.34 -22.81
CA CYS A 228 -1.99 20.57 -23.69
C CYS A 228 -2.74 21.89 -23.47
N ASP A 229 -2.26 22.75 -22.56
CA ASP A 229 -2.88 24.01 -22.14
C ASP A 229 -4.27 23.77 -21.50
N ALA A 230 -4.36 22.75 -20.65
CA ALA A 230 -5.56 22.37 -19.92
C ALA A 230 -5.41 22.60 -18.41
N SER A 231 -6.53 22.58 -17.68
CA SER A 231 -6.53 22.46 -16.22
C SER A 231 -6.18 21.02 -15.78
N PRO A 232 -5.55 20.82 -14.62
CA PRO A 232 -5.07 19.51 -14.13
C PRO A 232 -6.20 18.61 -13.57
N ILE A 233 -7.29 18.50 -14.34
CA ILE A 233 -8.53 17.79 -14.00
C ILE A 233 -8.72 16.66 -15.01
N LEU A 234 -9.04 15.46 -14.51
CA LEU A 234 -9.36 14.31 -15.33
C LEU A 234 -10.74 13.76 -14.99
N ILE A 235 -11.55 13.54 -16.03
CA ILE A 235 -12.80 12.79 -15.94
C ILE A 235 -12.59 11.45 -16.64
N ASP A 236 -12.74 10.34 -15.91
CA ASP A 236 -12.85 8.99 -16.51
C ASP A 236 -14.30 8.81 -16.96
N VAL A 237 -14.55 8.72 -18.28
CA VAL A 237 -15.91 8.60 -18.85
C VAL A 237 -16.59 7.35 -18.30
N ASP A 238 -17.88 7.47 -17.96
CA ASP A 238 -18.69 6.33 -17.51
C ASP A 238 -18.96 5.35 -18.67
N LYS A 239 -19.83 4.36 -18.49
CA LYS A 239 -20.22 3.38 -19.52
C LYS A 239 -21.15 4.03 -20.57
N SER A 240 -20.68 5.06 -21.28
CA SER A 240 -21.47 5.84 -22.24
C SER A 240 -21.20 5.47 -23.70
N LEU A 241 -22.27 5.11 -24.42
CA LEU A 241 -22.33 5.02 -25.89
C LEU A 241 -21.24 4.17 -26.56
N PHE A 242 -21.25 2.87 -26.26
CA PHE A 242 -20.68 1.88 -27.18
C PHE A 242 -21.58 1.82 -28.43
N ASN A 243 -21.32 2.70 -29.41
CA ASN A 243 -21.98 2.64 -30.70
C ASN A 243 -21.42 1.46 -31.49
N GLU A 244 -22.11 0.32 -31.44
CA GLU A 244 -21.81 -0.85 -32.25
C GLU A 244 -21.65 -0.46 -33.72
N GLY A 245 -20.44 -0.66 -34.27
CA GLY A 245 -20.06 -0.27 -35.63
C GLY A 245 -18.86 0.68 -35.70
N ASN A 246 -18.74 1.64 -34.77
CA ASN A 246 -17.53 2.45 -34.64
C ASN A 246 -16.72 1.96 -33.45
N PHE A 247 -15.54 1.39 -33.71
CA PHE A 247 -14.56 1.16 -32.66
C PHE A 247 -14.31 2.49 -31.92
N GLU A 248 -14.73 2.60 -30.67
CA GLU A 248 -14.46 3.74 -29.78
C GLU A 248 -13.82 3.22 -28.50
N PRO A 249 -13.04 4.04 -27.77
CA PRO A 249 -12.45 3.63 -26.50
C PRO A 249 -13.54 3.18 -25.51
N ILE A 250 -13.30 2.06 -24.84
CA ILE A 250 -14.25 1.45 -23.91
C ILE A 250 -14.19 2.20 -22.59
N GLY A 251 -15.24 2.98 -22.28
CA GLY A 251 -15.37 3.72 -21.02
C GLY A 251 -15.51 2.85 -19.76
N SER A 252 -15.78 3.48 -18.61
CA SER A 252 -15.93 2.82 -17.30
C SER A 252 -14.73 1.97 -16.86
N GLN A 253 -13.51 2.37 -17.25
CA GLN A 253 -12.26 1.67 -16.91
C GLN A 253 -11.62 2.21 -15.62
N THR A 254 -12.46 2.65 -14.69
CA THR A 254 -12.06 3.21 -13.40
C THR A 254 -11.77 2.08 -12.43
N ASN A 255 -10.54 1.95 -11.96
CA ASN A 255 -10.15 0.88 -11.06
C ASN A 255 -10.43 1.23 -9.59
N ILE A 256 -11.47 0.62 -9.01
CA ILE A 256 -11.80 0.71 -7.56
C ILE A 256 -11.42 -0.60 -6.82
N ALA A 257 -10.58 -1.47 -7.41
CA ALA A 257 -10.22 -2.77 -6.83
C ALA A 257 -9.23 -2.64 -5.65
N LEU A 258 -9.75 -2.22 -4.49
CA LEU A 258 -9.02 -2.20 -3.22
C LEU A 258 -9.03 -3.60 -2.56
N ARG A 259 -8.13 -4.48 -3.03
CA ARG A 259 -7.82 -5.82 -2.46
C ARG A 259 -8.04 -5.92 -0.95
N ASN A 260 -9.03 -6.69 -0.51
CA ASN A 260 -9.32 -6.90 0.91
C ASN A 260 -8.79 -8.26 1.42
N GLN A 261 -7.48 -8.33 1.72
CA GLN A 261 -6.90 -9.49 2.41
C GLN A 261 -6.77 -9.31 3.93
N HIS A 262 -7.11 -8.12 4.46
CA HIS A 262 -6.79 -7.76 5.84
C HIS A 262 -7.54 -8.60 6.87
N PHE A 263 -8.74 -9.07 6.54
CA PHE A 263 -9.51 -9.98 7.40
C PHE A 263 -8.80 -11.33 7.63
N ASN A 264 -8.23 -11.93 6.59
CA ASN A 264 -7.51 -13.22 6.72
C ASN A 264 -6.23 -13.06 7.55
N TYR A 265 -5.48 -11.97 7.36
CA TYR A 265 -4.32 -11.67 8.20
C TYR A 265 -4.72 -11.35 9.64
N MET A 266 -5.83 -10.65 9.87
CA MET A 266 -6.37 -10.38 11.21
C MET A 266 -6.71 -11.70 11.93
N LEU A 267 -7.39 -12.65 11.27
CA LEU A 267 -7.66 -13.97 11.82
C LEU A 267 -6.37 -14.73 12.17
N GLN A 268 -5.33 -14.65 11.32
CA GLN A 268 -4.03 -15.27 11.59
C GLN A 268 -3.35 -14.67 12.83
N TRP A 269 -3.33 -13.34 12.97
CA TRP A 269 -2.71 -12.67 14.13
C TRP A 269 -3.45 -12.94 15.43
N PHE A 270 -4.78 -12.92 15.43
CA PHE A 270 -5.56 -13.28 16.64
C PHE A 270 -5.47 -14.78 16.97
N SER A 271 -5.43 -15.67 15.97
CA SER A 271 -5.20 -17.11 16.20
C SER A 271 -3.83 -17.37 16.82
N LEU A 272 -2.77 -16.74 16.29
CA LEU A 272 -1.42 -16.85 16.83
C LEU A 272 -1.32 -16.27 18.24
N SER A 273 -1.98 -15.13 18.49
CA SER A 273 -2.07 -14.54 19.83
C SER A 273 -2.78 -15.47 20.81
N ALA A 274 -3.92 -16.05 20.43
CA ALA A 274 -4.67 -16.99 21.26
C ALA A 274 -3.85 -18.25 21.59
N VAL A 275 -3.23 -18.89 20.59
CA VAL A 275 -2.40 -20.09 20.81
C VAL A 275 -1.19 -19.77 21.70
N THR A 276 -0.47 -18.68 21.43
CA THR A 276 0.70 -18.30 22.24
C THR A 276 0.32 -17.85 23.65
N LEU A 277 -0.88 -17.28 23.85
CA LEU A 277 -1.43 -16.97 25.16
C LEU A 277 -1.82 -18.24 25.93
N ILE A 278 -2.46 -19.23 25.29
CA ILE A 278 -2.77 -20.53 25.90
C ILE A 278 -1.48 -21.27 26.28
N MET A 279 -0.47 -21.25 25.41
CA MET A 279 0.86 -21.80 25.71
C MET A 279 1.55 -21.07 26.87
N TRP A 280 1.39 -19.75 26.97
CA TRP A 280 1.89 -18.98 28.10
C TRP A 280 1.18 -19.41 29.39
N ILE A 281 -0.16 -19.36 29.43
CA ILE A 281 -0.98 -19.76 30.59
C ILE A 281 -0.57 -21.16 31.07
N SER A 282 -0.62 -22.17 30.20
CA SER A 282 -0.31 -23.58 30.54
C SER A 282 1.15 -23.87 30.92
N LYS A 283 2.07 -22.92 30.75
CA LYS A 283 3.49 -23.04 31.15
C LYS A 283 3.88 -22.12 32.31
N VAL A 284 3.02 -21.17 32.69
CA VAL A 284 3.37 -20.05 33.56
C VAL A 284 2.44 -19.93 34.78
N LEU A 285 1.17 -20.28 34.63
CA LEU A 285 0.19 -20.46 35.71
C LEU A 285 0.18 -21.92 36.14
#